data_AF-A0A381WV49-F1
#
_entry.id   AF-A0A381WV49-F1
#
_cell.length_a   1.000
_cell.length_b   1.000
_cell.length_c   1.000
_cell.angle_alpha   90.00
_cell.angle_beta   90.00
_cell.angle_gamma   90.00
#
_symmetry.space_group_name_H-M   'P 1'
#
loop_
_entity.id
_entity.type
_entity.pdbx_description
1 polymer ?
#
loop_
_entity_poly.entity_id
_entity_poly.type
_entity_poly.pdbx_seq_one_letter_code
_entity_poly.pdbx_strand_id
1 'polypeptide(L)'
;MFQTEHLQEKWQPVLEHPDLPPIEDSYKRAVTTLILENQEKALKEDTQYLSEVAPVNAMSGGQMDTWDPILISLVRRAMPNLIAYDVCGVQPMTGPTGLIFAMRSSFISQDGAEALMDESMPDISNQNAAGTIGGGDVGATETNPAVLNDSPSAGTYVSATGMTTAQAEALGDSGTNAFAEMAFSIEKSTVTAVSRALKAEYTMELAQDLKAIHGLDAETELANILSSEILAEINREVIRSLYITAVAGAQVNTTTAGIFDLDTDSNGRWSVEKFKGLMFAIERDANAIGQQTRRG
;
A
#
# COMPACT_ATOMS: atom_id res chain seq x y z
N MET A 1 19.30 -0.61 -74.51
CA MET A 1 20.20 0.56 -74.54
C MET A 1 19.45 1.89 -74.61
N PHE A 2 18.30 2.01 -75.29
CA PHE A 2 17.54 3.29 -75.33
C PHE A 2 16.82 3.70 -74.04
N GLN A 3 16.61 2.80 -73.06
CA GLN A 3 15.98 3.18 -71.78
C GLN A 3 16.97 3.69 -70.71
N THR A 4 18.28 3.52 -70.91
CA THR A 4 19.30 3.92 -69.93
C THR A 4 19.80 5.36 -70.12
N GLU A 5 19.64 5.96 -71.31
CA GLU A 5 20.11 7.33 -71.59
C GLU A 5 19.32 8.36 -70.77
N HIS A 6 17.99 8.25 -70.73
CA HIS A 6 17.15 9.11 -69.89
C HIS A 6 17.47 8.95 -68.39
N LEU A 7 17.78 7.72 -67.93
CA LEU A 7 18.16 7.48 -66.54
C LEU A 7 19.56 8.03 -66.22
N GLN A 8 20.47 8.01 -67.20
CA GLN A 8 21.80 8.61 -67.07
C GLN A 8 21.72 10.14 -66.96
N GLU A 9 20.83 10.79 -67.70
CA GLU A 9 20.57 12.24 -67.56
C GLU A 9 20.03 12.59 -66.16
N LYS A 10 19.03 11.82 -65.68
CA LYS A 10 18.43 12.04 -64.35
C LYS A 10 19.46 11.92 -63.22
N TRP A 11 20.33 10.93 -63.30
CA TRP A 11 21.31 10.62 -62.25
C TRP A 11 22.71 11.20 -62.52
N GLN A 12 22.87 12.03 -63.57
CA GLN A 12 24.15 12.64 -63.93
C GLN A 12 24.86 13.36 -62.78
N PRO A 13 24.18 14.15 -61.92
CA PRO A 13 24.84 14.84 -60.79
C PRO A 13 25.49 13.89 -59.77
N VAL A 14 24.96 12.67 -59.64
CA VAL A 14 25.45 11.65 -58.70
C VAL A 14 26.56 10.81 -59.33
N LEU A 15 26.44 10.53 -60.64
CA LEU A 15 27.43 9.75 -61.40
C LEU A 15 28.72 10.52 -61.68
N GLU A 16 28.66 11.84 -61.66
CA GLU A 16 29.78 12.75 -61.96
C GLU A 16 30.15 13.63 -60.75
N HIS A 17 29.81 13.18 -59.54
CA HIS A 17 30.10 13.89 -58.31
C HIS A 17 31.63 14.04 -58.11
N PRO A 18 32.15 15.25 -57.83
CA PRO A 18 33.59 15.53 -57.82
C PRO A 18 34.39 14.77 -56.76
N ASP A 19 33.72 14.32 -55.70
CA ASP A 19 34.35 13.58 -54.58
C ASP A 19 34.42 12.06 -54.80
N LEU A 20 33.89 11.53 -55.92
CA LEU A 20 33.85 10.11 -56.22
C LEU A 20 34.69 9.76 -57.47
N PRO A 21 35.36 8.59 -57.50
CA PRO A 21 36.10 8.15 -58.69
C PRO A 21 35.18 8.05 -59.92
N PRO A 22 35.59 8.59 -61.09
CA PRO A 22 34.77 8.56 -62.28
C PRO A 22 34.56 7.12 -62.78
N ILE A 23 33.32 6.79 -63.15
CA ILE A 23 32.97 5.49 -63.74
C ILE A 23 33.19 5.57 -65.25
N GLU A 24 34.34 5.08 -65.73
CA GLU A 24 34.73 5.11 -67.15
C GLU A 24 34.03 4.03 -68.01
N ASP A 25 33.61 2.91 -67.40
CA ASP A 25 32.98 1.79 -68.10
C ASP A 25 31.48 2.05 -68.31
N SER A 26 31.06 2.09 -69.58
CA SER A 26 29.68 2.39 -70.00
C SER A 26 28.67 1.35 -69.50
N TYR A 27 29.08 0.08 -69.35
CA TYR A 27 28.22 -0.97 -68.82
C TYR A 27 28.00 -0.80 -67.32
N LYS A 28 29.06 -0.53 -66.56
CA LYS A 28 28.97 -0.25 -65.12
C LYS A 28 28.13 0.99 -64.85
N ARG A 29 28.32 2.06 -65.62
CA ARG A 29 27.54 3.29 -65.52
C ARG A 29 26.04 3.01 -65.71
N ALA A 30 25.67 2.22 -66.71
CA ALA A 30 24.28 1.82 -66.94
C ALA A 30 23.68 0.96 -65.80
N VAL A 31 24.46 0.03 -65.23
CA VAL A 31 24.01 -0.80 -64.10
C VAL A 31 23.84 0.05 -62.84
N THR A 32 24.79 0.95 -62.53
CA THR A 32 24.70 1.87 -61.39
C THR A 32 23.48 2.79 -61.51
N THR A 33 23.17 3.29 -62.71
CA THR A 33 21.95 4.10 -62.92
C THR A 33 20.67 3.33 -62.66
N LEU A 34 20.63 2.04 -63.03
CA LEU A 34 19.46 1.20 -62.78
C LEU A 34 19.30 0.89 -61.29
N ILE A 35 20.41 0.68 -60.58
CA ILE A 35 20.40 0.46 -59.13
C ILE A 35 19.92 1.72 -58.40
N LEU A 36 20.41 2.90 -58.78
CA LEU A 36 19.96 4.18 -58.20
C LEU A 36 18.46 4.41 -58.43
N GLU A 37 17.97 4.14 -59.63
CA GLU A 37 16.53 4.23 -59.94
C GLU A 37 15.69 3.23 -59.12
N ASN A 38 16.17 2.00 -58.96
CA ASN A 38 15.48 1.01 -58.13
C ASN A 38 15.54 1.37 -56.64
N GLN A 39 16.62 1.99 -56.16
CA GLN A 39 16.72 2.49 -54.80
C GLN A 39 15.78 3.67 -54.55
N GLU A 40 15.66 4.61 -55.49
CA GLU A 40 14.67 5.69 -55.38
C GLU A 40 13.24 5.15 -55.38
N LYS A 41 12.94 4.16 -56.25
CA LYS A 41 11.62 3.53 -56.26
C LYS A 41 11.32 2.79 -54.96
N ALA A 42 12.29 2.04 -54.43
CA ALA A 42 12.14 1.37 -53.14
C ALA A 42 11.93 2.36 -51.99
N LEU A 43 12.69 3.46 -51.95
CA LEU A 43 12.51 4.51 -50.96
C LEU A 43 11.13 5.18 -51.08
N LYS A 44 10.64 5.40 -52.30
CA LYS A 44 9.29 5.92 -52.55
C LYS A 44 8.20 4.94 -52.13
N GLU A 45 8.37 3.65 -52.42
CA GLU A 45 7.42 2.60 -52.01
C GLU A 45 7.41 2.42 -50.48
N ASP A 46 8.57 2.46 -49.82
CA ASP A 46 8.69 2.44 -48.35
C ASP A 46 8.02 3.66 -47.71
N THR A 47 8.21 4.87 -48.26
CA THR A 47 7.47 6.06 -47.80
C THR A 47 5.96 5.95 -48.03
N GLN A 48 5.53 5.22 -49.05
CA GLN A 48 4.11 5.00 -49.34
C GLN A 48 3.50 3.91 -48.44
N TYR A 49 4.31 2.97 -47.95
CA TYR A 49 3.90 1.97 -46.96
C TYR A 49 3.71 2.57 -45.56
N LEU A 50 4.39 3.70 -45.27
CA LEU A 50 4.25 4.49 -44.05
C LEU A 50 3.11 5.54 -44.09
N SER A 51 2.21 5.49 -45.08
CA SER A 51 1.04 6.38 -45.08
C SER A 51 -0.06 5.86 -44.14
N GLU A 52 0.18 5.98 -42.84
CA GLU A 52 -0.88 6.03 -41.85
C GLU A 52 -1.72 7.29 -42.07
N VAL A 53 -2.96 7.29 -41.56
CA VAL A 53 -3.92 8.39 -41.71
C VAL A 53 -3.23 9.73 -41.45
N ALA A 54 -3.17 10.57 -42.49
CA ALA A 54 -2.48 11.85 -42.46
C ALA A 54 -2.84 12.63 -41.18
N PRO A 55 -1.85 13.16 -40.44
CA PRO A 55 -2.12 13.94 -39.24
C PRO A 55 -3.01 15.13 -39.59
N VAL A 56 -4.01 15.41 -38.74
CA VAL A 56 -5.06 16.45 -38.92
C VAL A 56 -4.49 17.88 -39.07
N ASN A 57 -3.17 18.06 -38.96
CA ASN A 57 -2.45 19.32 -39.14
C ASN A 57 -1.58 19.39 -40.42
N ALA A 58 -1.77 18.50 -41.40
CA ALA A 58 -1.14 18.68 -42.70
C ALA A 58 -1.73 19.91 -43.41
N MET A 59 -1.00 21.04 -43.38
CA MET A 59 -1.35 22.27 -44.05
C MET A 59 -1.36 22.02 -45.56
N SER A 60 -2.55 21.78 -46.11
CA SER A 60 -2.79 21.63 -47.55
C SER A 60 -2.46 22.95 -48.26
N GLY A 61 -1.32 23.00 -48.95
CA GLY A 61 -1.04 24.05 -49.92
C GLY A 61 0.43 24.41 -50.08
N GLY A 62 1.20 23.60 -50.82
CA GLY A 62 2.52 24.01 -51.32
C GLY A 62 3.36 22.85 -51.85
N GLN A 63 4.00 23.06 -53.00
CA GLN A 63 4.89 22.13 -53.71
C GLN A 63 6.27 21.99 -53.01
N MET A 64 6.28 21.92 -51.68
CA MET A 64 7.46 21.75 -50.84
C MET A 64 7.25 20.54 -49.94
N ASP A 65 8.20 19.61 -49.97
CA ASP A 65 8.23 18.44 -49.09
C ASP A 65 8.27 18.95 -47.64
N THR A 66 7.17 18.77 -46.90
CA THR A 66 7.09 19.21 -45.51
C THR A 66 8.00 18.32 -44.67
N TRP A 67 8.98 18.92 -44.01
CA TRP A 67 9.87 18.23 -43.08
C TRP A 67 9.08 17.50 -41.99
N ASP A 68 9.55 16.31 -41.63
CA ASP A 68 8.98 15.56 -40.53
C ASP A 68 9.00 16.41 -39.25
N PRO A 69 7.84 16.57 -38.58
CA PRO A 69 7.77 17.38 -37.38
C PRO A 69 8.67 16.78 -36.28
N ILE A 70 9.41 17.65 -35.56
CA ILE A 70 10.20 17.23 -34.40
C ILE A 70 9.24 16.69 -33.33
N LEU A 71 9.31 15.39 -33.08
CA LEU A 71 8.48 14.73 -32.08
C LEU A 71 8.95 15.14 -30.67
N ILE A 72 8.04 15.72 -29.90
CA ILE A 72 8.27 16.01 -28.48
C ILE A 72 8.17 14.70 -27.71
N SER A 73 9.14 14.43 -26.81
CA SER A 73 9.18 13.21 -26.01
C SER A 73 7.90 12.99 -25.21
N LEU A 74 7.45 11.73 -25.11
CA LEU A 74 6.30 11.37 -24.27
C LEU A 74 6.59 11.65 -22.79
N VAL A 75 5.61 12.25 -22.11
CA VAL A 75 5.62 12.43 -20.65
C VAL A 75 4.79 11.31 -20.01
N ARG A 76 5.34 10.69 -18.96
CA ARG A 76 4.64 9.67 -18.17
C ARG A 76 3.90 10.31 -17.00
N ARG A 77 2.78 9.71 -16.59
CA ARG A 77 2.12 10.05 -15.33
C ARG A 77 2.98 9.56 -14.15
N ALA A 78 3.15 10.40 -13.13
CA ALA A 78 3.86 10.01 -11.91
C ALA A 78 3.12 8.89 -11.16
N MET A 79 3.86 7.93 -10.63
CA MET A 79 3.31 6.89 -9.75
C MET A 79 2.95 7.51 -8.39
N PRO A 80 1.86 7.06 -7.74
CA PRO A 80 1.49 7.54 -6.41
C PRO A 80 2.50 7.07 -5.35
N ASN A 81 2.59 7.80 -4.24
CA ASN A 81 3.37 7.37 -3.08
C ASN A 81 2.62 6.28 -2.31
N LEU A 82 3.36 5.26 -1.87
CA LEU A 82 2.85 4.09 -1.17
C LEU A 82 3.18 4.20 0.32
N ILE A 83 2.20 4.03 1.22
CA ILE A 83 2.38 4.19 2.68
C ILE A 83 2.06 2.95 3.51
N ALA A 84 1.48 1.89 2.93
CA ALA A 84 1.08 0.71 3.68
C ALA A 84 2.18 0.09 4.54
N TYR A 85 3.42 0.04 4.07
CA TYR A 85 4.53 -0.56 4.82
C TYR A 85 5.04 0.30 5.98
N ASP A 86 4.66 1.58 6.05
CA ASP A 86 5.00 2.44 7.18
C ASP A 86 4.01 2.26 8.35
N VAL A 87 2.81 1.75 8.07
CA VAL A 87 1.73 1.61 9.06
C VAL A 87 1.52 0.18 9.56
N CYS A 88 2.04 -0.84 8.86
CA CYS A 88 1.89 -2.24 9.25
C CYS A 88 3.24 -2.95 9.45
N GLY A 89 3.28 -3.88 10.41
CA GLY A 89 4.41 -4.79 10.58
C GLY A 89 4.42 -5.85 9.48
N VAL A 90 5.59 -6.14 8.91
CA VAL A 90 5.76 -7.15 7.86
C VAL A 90 6.57 -8.33 8.39
N GLN A 91 6.05 -9.54 8.19
CA GLN A 91 6.75 -10.79 8.45
C GLN A 91 6.83 -11.61 7.15
N PRO A 92 7.99 -11.69 6.49
CA PRO A 92 8.15 -12.48 5.28
C PRO A 92 7.87 -13.97 5.54
N MET A 93 7.09 -14.61 4.66
CA MET A 93 6.74 -16.02 4.76
C MET A 93 7.67 -16.88 3.89
N THR A 94 8.17 -18.00 4.43
CA THR A 94 8.98 -18.98 3.67
C THR A 94 8.14 -20.13 3.10
N GLY A 95 6.87 -20.24 3.48
CA GLY A 95 5.92 -21.26 3.02
C GLY A 95 4.54 -20.65 2.74
N PRO A 96 3.62 -21.39 2.09
CA PRO A 96 2.30 -20.88 1.71
C PRO A 96 1.36 -20.65 2.90
N THR A 97 1.65 -21.27 4.04
CA THR A 97 0.91 -21.12 5.29
C THR A 97 1.85 -20.79 6.45
N GLY A 98 1.43 -19.86 7.31
CA GLY A 98 2.10 -19.46 8.53
C GLY A 98 1.22 -19.75 9.75
N LEU A 99 1.85 -20.05 10.88
CA LEU A 99 1.17 -20.26 12.16
C LEU A 99 1.63 -19.18 13.13
N ILE A 100 0.67 -18.47 13.72
CA ILE A 100 0.89 -17.47 14.76
C ILE A 100 0.46 -18.10 16.07
N PHE A 101 1.35 -18.05 17.07
CA PHE A 101 1.07 -18.52 18.42
C PHE A 101 0.96 -17.35 19.38
N ALA A 102 -0.06 -17.38 20.24
CA ALA A 102 -0.25 -16.40 21.31
C ALA A 102 -0.33 -17.13 22.65
N MET A 103 0.46 -16.68 23.62
CA MET A 103 0.38 -17.18 24.99
C MET A 103 -0.47 -16.20 25.80
N ARG A 104 -1.52 -16.70 26.45
CA ARG A 104 -2.34 -15.94 27.41
C ARG A 104 -2.17 -16.53 28.79
N SER A 105 -1.93 -15.69 29.78
CA SER A 105 -1.97 -16.09 31.19
C SER A 105 -3.39 -15.95 31.71
N SER A 106 -3.90 -16.94 32.42
CA SER A 106 -5.26 -16.94 32.96
C SER A 106 -5.25 -17.27 34.45
N PHE A 107 -6.26 -16.78 35.16
CA PHE A 107 -6.48 -17.13 36.56
C PHE A 107 -7.28 -18.43 36.68
N ILE A 108 -7.04 -19.21 37.74
CA ILE A 108 -7.78 -20.41 38.15
C ILE A 108 -7.65 -21.60 37.19
N SER A 109 -7.82 -21.39 35.88
CA SER A 109 -7.76 -22.44 34.86
C SER A 109 -7.38 -21.88 33.49
N GLN A 110 -7.11 -22.75 32.52
CA GLN A 110 -6.76 -22.34 31.14
C GLN A 110 -7.89 -21.59 30.42
N ASP A 111 -9.14 -21.77 30.85
CA ASP A 111 -10.34 -21.11 30.34
C ASP A 111 -10.79 -19.92 31.22
N GLY A 112 -10.03 -19.61 32.27
CA GLY A 112 -10.32 -18.53 33.20
C GLY A 112 -10.02 -17.13 32.64
N ALA A 113 -10.34 -16.11 33.42
CA ALA A 113 -10.11 -14.71 33.04
C ALA A 113 -8.62 -14.41 32.82
N GLU A 114 -8.31 -13.58 31.82
CA GLU A 114 -6.93 -13.24 31.45
C GLU A 114 -6.27 -12.30 32.47
N ALA A 115 -5.08 -12.66 32.94
CA ALA A 115 -4.43 -11.98 34.05
C ALA A 115 -3.70 -10.67 33.68
N LEU A 116 -3.29 -10.50 32.42
CA LEU A 116 -2.46 -9.38 31.97
C LEU A 116 -3.19 -8.32 31.13
N MET A 117 -4.51 -8.48 30.90
CA MET A 117 -5.28 -7.58 30.02
C MET A 117 -5.98 -6.45 30.78
N ASP A 118 -6.59 -6.76 31.94
CA ASP A 118 -7.24 -5.78 32.81
C ASP A 118 -6.34 -5.30 33.94
N GLU A 119 -6.80 -4.33 34.74
CA GLU A 119 -6.13 -3.94 35.99
C GLU A 119 -6.01 -5.17 36.88
N SER A 120 -4.84 -5.36 37.51
CA SER A 120 -4.62 -6.48 38.41
C SER A 120 -5.62 -6.36 39.57
N MET A 121 -6.67 -7.18 39.54
CA MET A 121 -7.61 -7.29 40.65
C MET A 121 -6.81 -7.76 41.87
N PRO A 122 -6.76 -7.01 42.97
CA PRO A 122 -5.83 -7.29 44.06
C PRO A 122 -6.23 -8.50 44.92
N ASP A 123 -7.05 -9.41 44.39
CA ASP A 123 -7.89 -10.30 45.19
C ASP A 123 -7.63 -11.80 44.98
N ILE A 124 -6.68 -12.17 44.11
CA ILE A 124 -6.38 -13.59 43.85
C ILE A 124 -5.23 -14.10 44.73
N SER A 125 -4.25 -13.25 45.03
CA SER A 125 -3.05 -13.65 45.80
C SER A 125 -3.22 -13.54 47.33
N ASN A 126 -4.18 -12.75 47.78
CA ASN A 126 -4.54 -12.53 49.19
C ASN A 126 -5.67 -13.46 49.66
N GLN A 127 -6.19 -14.34 48.80
CA GLN A 127 -7.29 -15.26 49.10
C GLN A 127 -6.89 -16.73 48.86
N ASN A 128 -7.75 -17.66 49.29
CA ASN A 128 -7.68 -19.06 48.88
C ASN A 128 -8.41 -19.25 47.54
N ALA A 129 -8.28 -20.41 46.92
CA ALA A 129 -8.93 -20.73 45.65
C ALA A 129 -10.46 -20.53 45.67
N ALA A 130 -11.09 -20.63 46.83
CA ALA A 130 -12.53 -20.49 47.00
C ALA A 130 -13.00 -19.03 47.18
N GLY A 131 -12.09 -18.08 47.34
CA GLY A 131 -12.43 -16.68 47.58
C GLY A 131 -13.12 -16.45 48.94
N THR A 132 -12.77 -17.22 49.97
CA THR A 132 -13.46 -17.21 51.28
C THR A 132 -12.61 -16.72 52.44
N ILE A 133 -11.35 -16.39 52.19
CA ILE A 133 -10.40 -15.84 53.17
C ILE A 133 -9.82 -14.55 52.62
N GLY A 134 -9.41 -13.64 53.48
CA GLY A 134 -9.00 -12.30 53.07
C GLY A 134 -9.72 -11.25 53.90
N GLY A 135 -9.46 -9.98 53.61
CA GLY A 135 -10.09 -8.85 54.26
C GLY A 135 -10.07 -7.63 53.35
N GLY A 136 -11.21 -6.93 53.26
CA GLY A 136 -11.33 -5.71 52.47
C GLY A 136 -11.34 -5.91 50.95
N ASP A 137 -11.81 -7.05 50.48
CA ASP A 137 -11.75 -7.48 49.08
C ASP A 137 -12.33 -6.46 48.09
N VAL A 138 -11.71 -6.37 46.91
CA VAL A 138 -12.22 -5.57 45.79
C VAL A 138 -13.03 -6.51 44.90
N GLY A 139 -14.35 -6.44 45.02
CA GLY A 139 -15.29 -7.21 44.22
C GLY A 139 -15.13 -6.97 42.72
N ALA A 140 -15.54 -7.95 41.92
CA ALA A 140 -15.26 -7.97 40.48
C ALA A 140 -15.92 -6.85 39.65
N THR A 141 -16.83 -6.08 40.27
CA THR A 141 -17.55 -4.96 39.65
C THR A 141 -17.01 -3.59 40.05
N GLU A 142 -16.03 -3.54 40.95
CA GLU A 142 -15.49 -2.30 41.48
C GLU A 142 -14.39 -1.78 40.57
N THR A 143 -14.61 -0.59 40.02
CA THR A 143 -13.67 0.10 39.14
C THR A 143 -13.02 1.25 39.90
N ASN A 144 -11.74 1.51 39.64
CA ASN A 144 -11.07 2.71 40.13
C ASN A 144 -11.86 3.94 39.63
N PRO A 145 -12.22 4.93 40.49
CA PRO A 145 -13.11 6.00 40.08
C PRO A 145 -12.54 6.75 38.87
N ALA A 146 -13.39 6.89 37.85
CA ALA A 146 -13.05 7.55 36.60
C ALA A 146 -12.51 8.96 36.88
N VAL A 147 -11.28 9.19 36.43
CA VAL A 147 -10.65 10.50 36.44
C VAL A 147 -11.56 11.46 35.64
N LEU A 148 -12.10 12.47 36.35
CA LEU A 148 -12.76 13.72 35.86
C LEU A 148 -14.29 13.90 36.01
N ASN A 149 -15.06 12.99 36.63
CA ASN A 149 -16.46 13.32 36.98
C ASN A 149 -16.86 12.77 38.36
N ASP A 150 -16.51 13.54 39.41
CA ASP A 150 -17.03 13.35 40.76
C ASP A 150 -18.51 13.79 40.82
N SER A 151 -19.38 12.98 40.22
CA SER A 151 -20.81 12.99 40.53
C SER A 151 -20.98 12.44 41.95
N PRO A 152 -21.91 12.93 42.79
CA PRO A 152 -22.02 12.58 44.22
C PRO A 152 -22.34 11.10 44.53
N SER A 153 -22.30 10.24 43.51
CA SER A 153 -22.38 8.78 43.58
C SER A 153 -21.03 8.09 43.40
N ALA A 154 -19.91 8.83 43.35
CA ALA A 154 -18.56 8.25 43.29
C ALA A 154 -18.40 7.25 44.44
N GLY A 155 -18.34 5.97 44.09
CA GLY A 155 -18.27 4.87 45.03
C GLY A 155 -17.09 5.02 45.98
N THR A 156 -17.24 4.50 47.19
CA THR A 156 -16.17 4.35 48.16
C THR A 156 -14.95 3.71 47.47
N TYR A 157 -13.77 4.31 47.60
CA TYR A 157 -12.52 3.64 47.21
C TYR A 157 -12.41 2.32 47.97
N VAL A 158 -12.45 1.21 47.25
CA VAL A 158 -12.25 -0.13 47.82
C VAL A 158 -10.79 -0.51 47.64
N SER A 159 -10.18 -1.09 48.68
CA SER A 159 -8.79 -1.52 48.66
C SER A 159 -8.68 -2.89 49.32
N ALA A 160 -8.16 -3.87 48.60
CA ALA A 160 -7.88 -5.19 49.16
C ALA A 160 -6.73 -5.11 50.15
N THR A 161 -6.82 -5.90 51.24
CA THR A 161 -5.71 -6.15 52.13
C THR A 161 -5.23 -7.60 52.03
N GLY A 162 -3.97 -7.84 52.41
CA GLY A 162 -3.39 -9.19 52.40
C GLY A 162 -4.07 -10.12 53.42
N MET A 163 -3.96 -11.43 53.19
CA MET A 163 -4.35 -12.42 54.19
C MET A 163 -3.57 -12.28 55.50
N THR A 164 -4.21 -12.60 56.61
CA THR A 164 -3.52 -12.70 57.91
C THR A 164 -2.52 -13.86 57.91
N THR A 165 -1.50 -13.80 58.75
CA THR A 165 -0.50 -14.88 58.88
C THR A 165 -1.16 -16.21 59.25
N ALA A 166 -2.18 -16.20 60.09
CA ALA A 166 -2.92 -17.41 60.47
C ALA A 166 -3.69 -18.03 59.29
N GLN A 167 -4.29 -17.20 58.42
CA GLN A 167 -4.92 -17.69 57.20
C GLN A 167 -3.86 -18.26 56.24
N ALA A 168 -2.75 -17.53 56.05
CA ALA A 168 -1.63 -17.94 55.19
C ALA A 168 -1.03 -19.29 55.58
N GLU A 169 -0.82 -19.52 56.88
CA GLU A 169 -0.28 -20.78 57.41
C GLU A 169 -1.28 -21.94 57.30
N ALA A 170 -2.58 -21.67 57.24
CA ALA A 170 -3.62 -22.68 57.09
C ALA A 170 -3.88 -23.09 55.63
N LEU A 171 -3.39 -22.35 54.63
CA LEU A 171 -3.60 -22.70 53.22
C LEU A 171 -3.01 -24.07 52.89
N GLY A 172 -3.79 -24.86 52.15
CA GLY A 172 -3.46 -26.22 51.76
C GLY A 172 -3.79 -27.30 52.80
N ASP A 173 -4.39 -26.95 53.95
CA ASP A 173 -4.76 -27.95 54.98
C ASP A 173 -5.94 -28.87 54.57
N SER A 174 -6.74 -28.42 53.61
CA SER A 174 -7.97 -29.05 53.16
C SER A 174 -8.31 -28.66 51.73
N GLY A 175 -9.15 -29.46 51.07
CA GLY A 175 -9.61 -29.16 49.70
C GLY A 175 -10.41 -27.86 49.58
N THR A 176 -11.00 -27.38 50.67
CA THR A 176 -11.73 -26.11 50.73
C THR A 176 -10.84 -24.89 51.01
N ASN A 177 -9.57 -25.11 51.38
CA ASN A 177 -8.61 -24.05 51.66
C ASN A 177 -7.37 -24.14 50.76
N ALA A 178 -7.56 -24.49 49.48
CA ALA A 178 -6.49 -24.62 48.51
C ALA A 178 -5.87 -23.26 48.13
N PHE A 179 -4.62 -23.29 47.66
CA PHE A 179 -3.97 -22.11 47.09
C PHE A 179 -4.68 -21.65 45.82
N ALA A 180 -4.77 -20.34 45.62
CA ALA A 180 -5.16 -19.79 44.33
C ALA A 180 -4.11 -20.13 43.26
N GLU A 181 -4.57 -20.43 42.04
CA GLU A 181 -3.73 -20.91 40.95
C GLU A 181 -3.74 -19.96 39.75
N MET A 182 -2.64 -19.99 38.99
CA MET A 182 -2.53 -19.34 37.68
C MET A 182 -2.19 -20.38 36.63
N ALA A 183 -2.73 -20.19 35.44
CA ALA A 183 -2.50 -21.04 34.28
C ALA A 183 -2.03 -20.20 33.08
N PHE A 184 -1.61 -20.89 32.03
CA PHE A 184 -1.42 -20.26 30.71
C PHE A 184 -2.03 -21.16 29.63
N SER A 185 -2.51 -20.54 28.56
CA SER A 185 -2.96 -21.20 27.35
C SER A 185 -2.15 -20.71 26.15
N ILE A 186 -1.92 -21.60 25.19
CA ILE A 186 -1.26 -21.27 23.92
C ILE A 186 -2.28 -21.45 22.80
N GLU A 187 -2.70 -20.34 22.22
CA GLU A 187 -3.59 -20.32 21.07
C GLU A 187 -2.79 -20.32 19.77
N LYS A 188 -3.43 -20.84 18.71
CA LYS A 188 -2.87 -20.83 17.35
C LYS A 188 -3.85 -20.17 16.38
N SER A 189 -3.31 -19.36 15.48
CA SER A 189 -4.02 -18.82 14.32
C SER A 189 -3.25 -19.18 13.05
N THR A 190 -3.96 -19.57 12.00
CA THR A 190 -3.36 -19.94 10.71
C THR A 190 -3.57 -18.80 9.72
N VAL A 191 -2.49 -18.39 9.06
CA VAL A 191 -2.51 -17.41 7.97
C VAL A 191 -2.12 -18.12 6.68
N THR A 192 -2.91 -17.96 5.63
CA THR A 192 -2.66 -18.57 4.31
C THR A 192 -2.43 -17.48 3.27
N ALA A 193 -1.38 -17.62 2.46
CA ALA A 193 -1.07 -16.68 1.40
C ALA A 193 -2.12 -16.72 0.27
N VAL A 194 -2.44 -15.54 -0.27
CA VAL A 194 -3.32 -15.36 -1.42
C VAL A 194 -2.50 -14.80 -2.58
N SER A 195 -2.85 -15.15 -3.82
CA SER A 195 -2.09 -14.76 -5.02
C SER A 195 -2.78 -13.66 -5.82
N ARG A 196 -1.96 -12.90 -6.57
CA ARG A 196 -2.36 -11.82 -7.49
C ARG A 196 -1.55 -11.97 -8.77
N ALA A 197 -2.19 -11.80 -9.93
CA ALA A 197 -1.52 -11.90 -11.22
C ALA A 197 -2.19 -10.99 -12.25
N LEU A 198 -1.39 -10.30 -13.06
CA LEU A 198 -1.83 -9.50 -14.20
C LEU A 198 -1.06 -9.94 -15.45
N LYS A 199 -1.70 -9.82 -16.62
CA LYS A 199 -1.12 -10.12 -17.92
C LYS A 199 -1.18 -8.86 -18.79
N ALA A 200 -0.07 -8.54 -19.46
CA ALA A 200 -0.08 -7.62 -20.59
C ALA A 200 0.11 -8.40 -21.89
N GLU A 201 -0.53 -7.91 -22.94
CA GLU A 201 -0.34 -8.38 -24.31
C GLU A 201 0.01 -7.17 -25.17
N TYR A 202 0.98 -7.33 -26.07
CA TYR A 202 1.32 -6.33 -27.07
C TYR A 202 1.54 -7.01 -28.42
N THR A 203 1.29 -6.27 -29.50
CA THR A 203 1.59 -6.75 -30.86
C THR A 203 3.03 -6.42 -31.22
N MET A 204 3.64 -7.26 -32.06
CA MET A 204 5.01 -7.00 -32.53
C MET A 204 5.07 -5.71 -33.36
N GLU A 205 4.01 -5.40 -34.10
CA GLU A 205 3.87 -4.15 -34.85
C GLU A 205 3.92 -2.94 -33.91
N LEU A 206 3.17 -2.97 -32.80
CA LEU A 206 3.19 -1.90 -31.81
C LEU A 206 4.58 -1.76 -31.18
N ALA A 207 5.25 -2.87 -30.83
CA ALA A 207 6.58 -2.79 -30.25
C ALA A 207 7.63 -2.22 -31.21
N GLN A 208 7.50 -2.52 -32.51
CA GLN A 208 8.38 -1.98 -33.55
C GLN A 208 8.14 -0.49 -33.76
N ASP A 209 6.88 -0.07 -33.86
CA ASP A 209 6.48 1.32 -33.99
C ASP A 209 6.95 2.18 -32.80
N LEU A 210 6.66 1.72 -31.59
CA LEU A 210 7.01 2.41 -30.34
C LEU A 210 8.55 2.54 -30.18
N LYS A 211 9.30 1.56 -30.68
CA LYS A 211 10.77 1.62 -30.70
C LYS A 211 11.31 2.54 -31.80
N ALA A 212 10.71 2.52 -32.98
CA ALA A 212 11.15 3.33 -34.12
C ALA A 212 10.84 4.82 -33.94
N ILE A 213 9.67 5.15 -33.39
CA ILE A 213 9.21 6.53 -33.22
C ILE A 213 9.65 7.11 -31.87
N HIS A 214 9.49 6.37 -30.77
CA HIS A 214 9.69 6.90 -29.42
C HIS A 214 10.97 6.42 -28.73
N GLY A 215 11.71 5.49 -29.34
CA GLY A 215 12.94 4.94 -28.75
C GLY A 215 12.69 4.14 -27.46
N LEU A 216 11.45 3.73 -27.21
CA LEU A 216 11.03 3.03 -26.00
C LEU A 216 10.85 1.54 -26.28
N ASP A 217 11.11 0.72 -25.26
CA ASP A 217 10.88 -0.72 -25.32
C ASP A 217 9.53 -1.05 -24.68
N ALA A 218 8.58 -1.52 -25.50
CA ALA A 218 7.23 -1.85 -25.06
C ALA A 218 7.20 -2.95 -23.99
N GLU A 219 8.11 -3.91 -24.02
CA GLU A 219 8.16 -5.01 -23.05
C GLU A 219 8.53 -4.50 -21.66
N THR A 220 9.62 -3.73 -21.58
CA THR A 220 10.08 -3.12 -20.32
C THR A 220 9.04 -2.16 -19.74
N GLU A 221 8.39 -1.34 -20.58
CA GLU A 221 7.36 -0.40 -20.13
C GLU A 221 6.12 -1.10 -19.57
N LEU A 222 5.63 -2.14 -20.25
CA LEU A 222 4.49 -2.91 -19.77
C LEU A 222 4.82 -3.66 -18.47
N ALA A 223 6.01 -4.26 -18.37
CA ALA A 223 6.44 -4.93 -17.14
C ALA A 223 6.46 -3.97 -15.94
N ASN A 224 6.95 -2.74 -16.14
CA ASN A 224 6.97 -1.71 -15.10
C ASN A 224 5.56 -1.27 -14.69
N ILE A 225 4.65 -1.08 -15.66
CA ILE A 225 3.25 -0.73 -15.38
C ILE A 225 2.58 -1.82 -14.54
N LEU A 226 2.69 -3.08 -14.96
CA LEU A 226 2.08 -4.21 -14.23
C LEU A 226 2.63 -4.35 -12.81
N SER A 227 3.94 -4.24 -12.63
CA SER A 227 4.56 -4.31 -11.32
C SER A 227 4.09 -3.18 -10.41
N SER A 228 4.05 -1.95 -10.93
CA SER A 228 3.58 -0.79 -10.16
C SER A 228 2.10 -0.89 -9.78
N GLU A 229 1.26 -1.44 -10.66
CA GLU A 229 -0.17 -1.60 -10.39
C GLU A 229 -0.42 -2.65 -9.31
N ILE A 230 0.25 -3.81 -9.35
CA ILE A 230 0.14 -4.83 -8.31
C ILE A 230 0.56 -4.26 -6.95
N LEU A 231 1.64 -3.48 -6.90
CA LEU A 231 2.08 -2.84 -5.66
C LEU A 231 1.08 -1.82 -5.14
N ALA A 232 0.50 -0.99 -6.02
CA ALA A 232 -0.52 -0.02 -5.64
C ALA A 232 -1.80 -0.71 -5.12
N GLU A 233 -2.20 -1.82 -5.74
CA GLU A 233 -3.36 -2.61 -5.34
C GLU A 233 -3.16 -3.23 -3.94
N ILE A 234 -2.02 -3.86 -3.69
CA ILE A 234 -1.66 -4.42 -2.37
C ILE A 234 -1.65 -3.31 -1.33
N ASN A 235 -1.06 -2.15 -1.64
CA ASN A 235 -1.03 -1.01 -0.71
C ASN A 235 -2.45 -0.56 -0.34
N ARG A 236 -3.33 -0.43 -1.35
CA ARG A 236 -4.71 0.00 -1.14
C ARG A 236 -5.53 -1.02 -0.36
N GLU A 237 -5.29 -2.31 -0.58
CA GLU A 237 -5.89 -3.39 0.20
C GLU A 237 -5.53 -3.27 1.68
N VAL A 238 -4.24 -3.17 2.02
CA VAL A 238 -3.79 -3.05 3.41
C VAL A 238 -4.46 -1.85 4.10
N ILE A 239 -4.47 -0.69 3.43
CA ILE A 239 -5.11 0.52 3.97
C ILE A 239 -6.63 0.35 4.12
N ARG A 240 -7.31 -0.32 3.19
CA ARG A 240 -8.76 -0.59 3.32
C ARG A 240 -9.06 -1.58 4.44
N SER A 241 -8.26 -2.62 4.61
CA SER A 241 -8.39 -3.57 5.70
C SER A 241 -8.20 -2.87 7.05
N LEU A 242 -7.28 -1.91 7.14
CA LEU A 242 -7.12 -1.07 8.33
C LEU A 242 -8.40 -0.25 8.60
N TYR A 243 -9.02 0.37 7.60
CA TYR A 243 -10.27 1.10 7.80
C TYR A 243 -11.45 0.22 8.25
N ILE A 244 -11.48 -1.05 7.83
CA ILE A 244 -12.56 -1.97 8.19
C ILE A 244 -12.36 -2.56 9.59
N THR A 245 -11.10 -2.80 9.98
CA THR A 245 -10.75 -3.42 11.27
C THR A 245 -10.56 -2.41 12.39
N ALA A 246 -10.34 -1.12 12.07
CA ALA A 246 -10.23 -0.06 13.06
C ALA A 246 -11.52 0.07 13.88
N VAL A 247 -11.36 0.09 15.21
CA VAL A 247 -12.44 0.39 16.14
C VAL A 247 -12.78 1.88 16.03
N ALA A 248 -14.07 2.22 16.08
CA ALA A 248 -14.49 3.61 16.00
C ALA A 248 -13.96 4.43 17.20
N GLY A 249 -13.24 5.52 16.91
CA GLY A 249 -12.84 6.52 17.90
C GLY A 249 -14.01 7.38 18.36
N ALA A 250 -13.74 8.50 19.04
CA ALA A 250 -14.73 9.50 19.41
C ALA A 250 -15.99 8.94 20.11
N GLN A 251 -15.81 8.04 21.08
CA GLN A 251 -16.91 7.36 21.79
C GLN A 251 -17.45 8.15 22.99
N VAL A 252 -16.66 9.07 23.54
CA VAL A 252 -16.97 9.79 24.79
C VAL A 252 -17.00 11.30 24.53
N ASN A 253 -17.84 12.08 25.22
CA ASN A 253 -17.94 13.53 25.09
C ASN A 253 -18.14 14.03 23.64
N THR A 254 -18.87 13.28 22.83
CA THR A 254 -19.34 13.70 21.51
C THR A 254 -20.86 13.57 21.45
N THR A 255 -21.47 14.38 20.59
CA THR A 255 -22.91 14.42 20.35
C THR A 255 -23.38 13.14 19.68
N THR A 256 -22.53 12.54 18.83
CA THR A 256 -22.76 11.24 18.21
C THR A 256 -21.52 10.36 18.35
N ALA A 257 -21.65 9.22 19.04
CA ALA A 257 -20.53 8.28 19.20
C ALA A 257 -20.00 7.82 17.83
N GLY A 258 -18.68 7.83 17.66
CA GLY A 258 -18.02 7.47 16.41
C GLY A 258 -17.83 8.62 15.41
N ILE A 259 -18.38 9.81 15.69
CA ILE A 259 -18.23 10.99 14.85
C ILE A 259 -17.82 12.17 15.72
N PHE A 260 -16.74 12.86 15.34
CA PHE A 260 -16.38 14.13 15.94
C PHE A 260 -16.84 15.27 15.04
N ASP A 261 -17.88 15.98 15.47
CA ASP A 261 -18.40 17.14 14.76
C ASP A 261 -17.78 18.43 15.30
N LEU A 262 -17.07 19.14 14.43
CA LEU A 262 -16.35 20.35 14.76
C LEU A 262 -17.27 21.51 15.22
N ASP A 263 -18.56 21.48 14.85
CA ASP A 263 -19.51 22.52 15.19
C ASP A 263 -20.25 22.27 16.52
N THR A 264 -20.47 21.01 16.88
CA THR A 264 -21.25 20.62 18.06
C THR A 264 -20.40 20.06 19.20
N ASP A 265 -19.32 19.34 18.88
CA ASP A 265 -18.46 18.69 19.88
C ASP A 265 -17.29 19.56 20.32
N SER A 266 -17.01 20.61 19.55
CA SER A 266 -16.02 21.60 19.89
C SER A 266 -16.67 22.93 20.29
N ASN A 267 -16.67 23.22 21.59
CA ASN A 267 -17.20 24.45 22.21
C ASN A 267 -16.48 25.76 21.78
N GLY A 268 -15.58 25.71 20.80
CA GLY A 268 -14.90 26.87 20.23
C GLY A 268 -15.83 27.70 19.35
N ARG A 269 -15.77 29.02 19.47
CA ARG A 269 -16.57 29.95 18.64
C ARG A 269 -15.85 30.29 17.33
N TRP A 270 -14.52 30.26 17.34
CA TRP A 270 -13.66 30.55 16.19
C TRP A 270 -12.92 29.29 15.73
N SER A 271 -12.55 29.21 14.45
CA SER A 271 -11.94 28.01 13.86
C SER A 271 -10.69 27.52 14.58
N VAL A 272 -9.85 28.42 15.08
CA VAL A 272 -8.63 28.07 15.84
C VAL A 272 -8.96 27.37 17.16
N GLU A 273 -10.02 27.81 17.85
CA GLU A 273 -10.49 27.14 19.07
C GLU A 273 -11.07 25.77 18.73
N LYS A 274 -11.77 25.68 17.58
CA LYS A 274 -12.34 24.43 17.12
C LYS A 274 -11.30 23.36 16.79
N PHE A 275 -10.22 23.74 16.10
CA PHE A 275 -9.13 22.83 15.79
C PHE A 275 -8.37 22.35 17.05
N LYS A 276 -8.32 23.15 18.12
CA LYS A 276 -7.77 22.69 19.40
C LYS A 276 -8.62 21.59 20.02
N GLY A 277 -9.95 21.69 19.91
CA GLY A 277 -10.88 20.63 20.34
C GLY A 277 -10.63 19.31 19.59
N LEU A 278 -10.46 19.38 18.26
CA LEU A 278 -10.12 18.21 17.45
C LEU A 278 -8.78 17.60 17.85
N MET A 279 -7.75 18.42 18.06
CA MET A 279 -6.42 17.94 18.47
C MET A 279 -6.48 17.17 19.80
N PHE A 280 -7.23 17.68 20.77
CA PHE A 280 -7.42 17.00 22.06
C PHE A 280 -8.21 15.70 21.93
N ALA A 281 -9.22 15.66 21.05
CA ALA A 281 -9.95 14.44 20.76
C ALA A 281 -9.03 13.35 20.17
N ILE A 282 -8.13 13.72 19.25
CA ILE A 282 -7.12 12.82 18.69
C ILE A 282 -6.19 12.29 19.78
N GLU A 283 -5.68 13.14 20.66
CA GLU A 283 -4.82 12.72 21.78
C GLU A 283 -5.53 11.75 22.72
N ARG A 284 -6.81 11.99 23.00
CA ARG A 284 -7.61 11.10 23.84
C ARG A 284 -7.81 9.73 23.20
N ASP A 285 -8.13 9.69 21.91
CA ASP A 285 -8.28 8.42 21.18
C ASP A 285 -6.94 7.68 21.09
N ALA A 286 -5.82 8.39 20.90
CA ALA A 286 -4.48 7.81 20.97
C ALA A 286 -4.18 7.21 22.35
N ASN A 287 -4.50 7.90 23.44
CA ASN A 287 -4.35 7.38 24.80
C ASN A 287 -5.23 6.14 25.04
N ALA A 288 -6.45 6.12 24.51
CA ALA A 288 -7.33 4.96 24.58
C ALA A 288 -6.74 3.74 23.86
N ILE A 289 -6.12 3.94 22.69
CA ILE A 289 -5.39 2.89 21.97
C ILE A 289 -4.22 2.39 22.82
N GLY A 290 -3.42 3.29 23.42
CA GLY A 290 -2.33 2.92 24.32
C GLY A 290 -2.80 2.10 25.52
N GLN A 291 -3.93 2.46 26.12
CA GLN A 291 -4.54 1.71 27.23
C GLN A 291 -5.02 0.32 26.80
N GLN A 292 -5.74 0.21 25.67
CA GLN A 292 -6.31 -1.06 25.20
C GLN A 292 -5.24 -2.02 24.71
N THR A 293 -4.21 -1.52 24.02
CA THR A 293 -3.16 -2.36 23.43
C THR A 293 -2.00 -2.64 24.38
N ARG A 294 -1.81 -1.78 25.41
CA ARG A 294 -0.68 -1.80 26.35
C ARG A 294 0.70 -1.79 25.69
N ARG A 295 0.79 -1.28 24.46
CA ARG A 295 2.03 -1.27 23.65
C ARG A 295 2.57 0.13 23.36
N GLY A 296 1.91 1.15 23.90
CA GLY A 296 2.20 2.56 23.62
C GLY A 296 1.20 3.15 22.64
#